data_AF-A0A354YTT6-F1
#
_entry.id   AF-A0A354YTT6-F1
#
_cell.length_a   1.000
_cell.length_b   1.000
_cell.length_c   1.000
_cell.angle_alpha   90.00
_cell.angle_beta   90.00
_cell.angle_gamma   90.00
#
_symmetry.space_group_name_H-M   'P 1'
#
loop_
_entity.id
_entity.type
_entity.pdbx_description
1 polymer ?
#
loop_
_entity_poly.entity_id
_entity_poly.type
_entity_poly.pdbx_seq_one_letter_code
_entity_poly.pdbx_strand_id
1 'polypeptide(L)' 'IVGPNGCGKSNVVDAIRWVIGEGNIRHLRGQKSEDVIFNGTDDKKAQGMAHVEMLLDN' A
#
# COMPACT_ATOMS: atom_id res chain seq x y z
N ILE A 1 -10.70 -6.28 -9.00
CA ILE A 1 -9.70 -7.19 -8.40
C ILE A 1 -10.44 -8.17 -7.51
N VAL A 2 -10.33 -9.48 -7.76
CA VAL A 2 -11.04 -10.55 -7.02
C VAL A 2 -10.05 -11.50 -6.35
N GLY A 3 -10.44 -12.12 -5.23
CA GLY A 3 -9.59 -13.04 -4.46
C GLY A 3 -10.04 -13.17 -2.99
N PRO A 4 -9.53 -14.16 -2.23
CA PRO A 4 -9.92 -14.42 -0.83
C PRO A 4 -9.65 -13.24 0.12
N ASN A 5 -10.33 -13.18 1.26
CA ASN A 5 -10.05 -12.16 2.28
C ASN A 5 -8.62 -12.29 2.81
N GLY A 6 -7.99 -11.16 3.13
CA GLY A 6 -6.60 -11.12 3.59
C GLY A 6 -5.54 -11.16 2.49
N CYS A 7 -5.88 -11.42 1.21
CA CYS A 7 -4.88 -11.50 0.12
C CYS A 7 -4.36 -10.14 -0.40
N GLY A 8 -4.60 -9.04 0.33
CA GLY A 8 -4.04 -7.71 0.00
C GLY A 8 -4.78 -6.89 -1.06
N LYS A 9 -5.97 -7.30 -1.51
CA LYS A 9 -6.73 -6.60 -2.57
C LYS A 9 -6.93 -5.11 -2.28
N SER A 10 -7.29 -4.79 -1.04
CA SER A 10 -7.57 -3.41 -0.64
C SER A 10 -6.29 -2.56 -0.58
N ASN A 11 -5.11 -3.15 -0.40
CA ASN A 11 -3.84 -2.44 -0.39
C ASN A 11 -3.58 -1.74 -1.73
N VAL A 12 -4.11 -2.27 -2.83
CA VAL A 12 -4.04 -1.61 -4.15
C VAL A 12 -4.81 -0.28 -4.14
N VAL A 13 -5.96 -0.22 -3.46
CA VAL A 13 -6.75 1.01 -3.33
C VAL A 13 -6.01 2.03 -2.44
N ASP A 14 -5.32 1.57 -1.40
CA ASP A 14 -4.49 2.48 -0.57
C ASP A 14 -3.31 3.02 -1.38
N ALA A 15 -2.63 2.18 -2.17
CA ALA A 15 -1.54 2.61 -3.05
C ALA A 15 -2.00 3.66 -4.06
N ILE A 16 -3.18 3.47 -4.66
CA ILE A 16 -3.79 4.46 -5.56
C ILE A 16 -4.07 5.77 -4.83
N ARG A 17 -4.65 5.74 -3.62
CA ARG A 17 -4.89 6.95 -2.82
C ARG A 17 -3.59 7.66 -2.47
N TRP A 18 -2.57 6.89 -2.10
CA TRP A 18 -1.28 7.43 -1.71
C TRP A 18 -0.60 8.15 -2.88
N VAL A 19 -0.56 7.54 -4.07
CA VAL A 19 0.11 8.12 -5.24
C VAL A 19 -0.60 9.37 -5.79
N ILE A 20 -1.92 9.50 -5.60
CA ILE A 20 -2.66 10.74 -5.94
C ILE A 20 -2.54 11.83 -4.87
N GLY A 21 -1.83 11.59 -3.76
CA GLY A 21 -1.48 12.60 -2.76
C GLY A 21 -2.17 12.47 -1.40
N GLU A 22 -2.84 11.35 -1.10
CA GLU A 22 -3.36 11.12 0.26
C GLU A 22 -2.22 10.95 1.26
N GLY A 23 -1.99 11.98 2.08
CA GLY A 23 -0.95 12.00 3.12
C GLY A 23 -1.44 11.61 4.52
N ASN A 24 -2.75 11.54 4.75
CA ASN A 24 -3.29 11.12 6.04
C ASN A 24 -3.26 9.59 6.13
N ILE A 25 -2.30 9.07 6.91
CA ILE A 25 -2.09 7.63 7.07
C ILE A 25 -3.34 6.88 7.56
N ARG A 26 -4.22 7.53 8.33
CA ARG A 26 -5.47 6.90 8.78
C ARG A 26 -6.41 6.59 7.63
N HIS A 27 -6.41 7.41 6.57
CA HIS A 27 -7.20 7.17 5.35
C HIS A 27 -6.62 6.03 4.48
N LEU A 28 -5.33 5.76 4.63
CA LEU A 28 -4.63 4.61 4.06
C LEU A 28 -4.69 3.37 4.95
N ARG A 29 -5.43 3.43 6.06
CA ARG A 29 -5.62 2.34 7.04
C ARG A 29 -4.34 1.90 7.75
N GLY A 30 -3.34 2.79 7.82
CA GLY A 30 -2.16 2.64 8.66
C GLY A 30 -2.29 3.43 9.98
N GLN A 31 -1.36 3.19 10.90
CA GLN A 31 -1.20 3.93 12.15
C GLN A 31 0.01 4.87 12.11
N LYS A 32 1.08 4.47 11.43
CA LYS A 32 2.33 5.22 11.23
C LYS A 32 2.63 5.37 9.76
N SER A 33 3.32 6.45 9.39
CA SER A 33 3.75 6.68 8.00
C SER A 33 4.57 5.53 7.43
N GLU A 34 5.32 4.80 8.27
CA GLU A 34 6.10 3.62 7.88
C GLU A 34 5.23 2.42 7.49
N ASP A 35 3.96 2.38 7.88
CA ASP A 35 3.08 1.22 7.64
C ASP A 35 2.74 1.01 6.15
N VAL A 36 3.06 1.99 5.30
CA VAL A 36 2.99 1.84 3.83
C VAL A 36 4.11 0.97 3.28
N ILE A 37 5.17 0.75 4.05
CA ILE A 37 6.33 -0.06 3.68
C ILE A 37 6.06 -1.51 4.07
N PHE A 38 6.44 -2.45 3.18
CA PHE A 38 6.25 -3.87 3.44
C PHE A 38 7.00 -4.33 4.69
N ASN A 39 6.25 -4.78 5.71
CA ASN A 39 6.79 -5.16 7.01
C ASN A 39 7.24 -6.65 7.10
N GLY A 40 7.27 -7.37 5.98
CA GLY A 40 7.71 -8.77 5.96
C GLY A 40 6.60 -9.79 6.22
N THR A 41 6.97 -11.06 6.08
CA THR A 41 6.22 -12.27 6.44
C THR A 41 7.21 -13.30 6.98
N ASP A 42 6.74 -14.47 7.42
CA ASP A 42 7.63 -15.54 7.88
C ASP A 42 8.65 -15.95 6.80
N ASP A 43 8.23 -15.95 5.53
CA ASP A 43 9.08 -16.32 4.39
C ASP A 43 9.83 -15.15 3.72
N LYS A 44 9.50 -13.90 4.05
CA LYS A 44 10.04 -12.71 3.36
C LYS A 44 10.40 -11.59 4.31
N LYS A 45 11.62 -11.06 4.16
CA LYS A 45 12.10 -9.93 4.99
C LYS A 45 11.32 -8.64 4.71
N ALA A 46 11.18 -7.82 5.75
CA ALA A 46 10.71 -6.44 5.64
C ALA A 46 11.59 -5.65 4.66
N GLN A 47 10.98 -4.68 3.96
CA GLN A 47 11.69 -3.76 3.08
C GLN A 47 11.93 -2.41 3.78
N GLY A 48 12.89 -1.64 3.28
CA GLY A 48 13.19 -0.29 3.79
C GLY A 48 12.50 0.84 3.02
N MET A 49 11.80 0.53 1.93
CA MET A 49 11.17 1.52 1.06
C MET A 49 9.96 0.89 0.34
N ALA A 50 8.95 1.72 0.09
CA ALA A 50 7.87 1.44 -0.85
C ALA A 50 7.83 2.55 -1.92
N HIS A 51 7.51 2.16 -3.15
CA HIS A 51 7.32 3.06 -4.27
C HIS A 51 6.05 2.67 -5.02
N VAL A 52 5.29 3.68 -5.47
CA VAL A 52 4.10 3.50 -6.30
C VAL A 52 4.20 4.51 -7.44
N GLU A 53 3.94 4.03 -8.64
CA GLU A 53 3.88 4.83 -9.86
C GLU A 53 2.48 4.66 -10.48
N MET A 54 1.95 5.75 -11.04
CA MET A 54 0.69 5.74 -11.78
C MET A 54 0.91 6.38 -13.14
N LEU A 55 0.71 5.60 -14.20
CA LEU A 55 0.70 6.10 -15.56
C LEU A 55 -0.74 6.49 -15.92
N LEU A 56 -0.93 7.72 -16.38
CA LEU A 56 -2.20 8.21 -16.90
C LEU A 56 -2.05 8.36 -18.42
N ASP A 57 -2.97 7.75 -19.16
CA ASP A 57 -3.08 7.85 -20.62
C ASP A 57 -4.45 8.44 -20.96
N ASN A 58 -4.51 9.36 -21.92
CA ASN A 58 -5.67 10.20 -22.21
C ASN A 58 -6.22 9.96 -23.62
#